data_AF-A0A3D2R4K5-F1
#
_entry.id   AF-A0A3D2R4K5-F1
#
_cell.length_a   1.000
_cell.length_b   1.000
_cell.length_c   1.000
_cell.angle_alpha   90.00
_cell.angle_beta   90.00
_cell.angle_gamma   90.00
#
_symmetry.space_group_name_H-M   'P 1'
#
loop_
_entity.id
_entity.type
_entity.pdbx_description
1 polymer ?
#
loop_
_entity_poly.entity_id
_entity_poly.type
_entity_poly.pdbx_seq_one_letter_code
_entity_poly.pdbx_strand_id
1 'polypeptide(L)' 'LKVVNSSEKSNKISEILLHLPGEQLVIKKEAASFEAAIDLSVHSLERGLKKTKAKQRAHI' A
#
# COMPACT_ATOMS: atom_id res chain seq x y z
N LEU A 1 -6.61 1.43 -32.51
CA LEU A 1 -6.53 1.33 -31.03
C LEU A 1 -6.92 -0.09 -30.64
N LYS A 2 -5.97 -0.92 -30.19
CA LYS A 2 -6.25 -2.29 -29.76
C LYS A 2 -6.87 -2.24 -28.36
N VAL A 3 -8.17 -2.46 -28.28
CA VAL A 3 -8.90 -2.61 -27.02
C VAL A 3 -8.65 -4.02 -26.51
N VAL A 4 -7.89 -4.12 -25.42
CA VAL A 4 -7.76 -5.35 -24.64
C VAL A 4 -9.05 -5.47 -23.82
N ASN A 5 -9.99 -6.29 -24.29
CA ASN A 5 -11.18 -6.67 -23.52
C ASN A 5 -10.77 -7.67 -22.43
N SER A 6 -10.23 -7.19 -21.31
CA SER A 6 -10.22 -8.00 -20.09
C SER A 6 -11.58 -7.85 -19.42
N SER A 7 -12.42 -8.88 -19.52
CA SER A 7 -13.72 -9.02 -18.86
C SER A 7 -13.62 -9.14 -17.31
N GLU A 8 -12.48 -8.79 -16.72
CA GLU A 8 -12.21 -8.92 -15.29
C GLU A 8 -12.20 -7.55 -14.63
N LYS A 9 -13.27 -7.31 -13.87
CA LYS A 9 -13.66 -6.07 -13.21
C LYS A 9 -12.74 -5.60 -12.07
N SER A 10 -11.49 -6.06 -11.98
CA SER A 10 -10.60 -5.72 -10.86
C SER A 10 -9.13 -5.64 -11.24
N ASN A 11 -8.66 -4.49 -11.72
CA ASN A 11 -7.24 -4.24 -11.94
C ASN A 11 -6.84 -2.81 -11.52
N LYS A 12 -7.36 -2.30 -10.38
CA LYS A 12 -6.87 -1.04 -9.82
C LYS A 12 -5.72 -1.32 -8.87
N ILE A 13 -4.51 -1.10 -9.38
CA ILE A 13 -3.26 -1.21 -8.65
C ILE A 13 -2.96 0.14 -8.01
N SER A 14 -2.82 0.17 -6.69
CA SER A 14 -2.33 1.33 -5.94
C SER A 14 -0.97 0.99 -5.35
N GLU A 15 0.01 1.84 -5.65
CA GLU A 15 1.37 1.75 -5.11
C GLU A 15 1.65 3.02 -4.31
N ILE A 16 2.06 2.84 -3.06
CA ILE A 16 2.38 3.92 -2.14
C ILE A 16 3.80 3.73 -1.63
N LEU A 17 4.63 4.73 -1.90
CA LEU A 17 5.99 4.83 -1.41
C LEU A 17 6.03 5.86 -0.28
N LEU A 18 6.33 5.40 0.93
CA LEU A 18 6.43 6.26 2.11
C LEU A 18 7.87 6.27 2.60
N HIS A 19 8.48 7.45 2.57
CA HIS A 19 9.83 7.68 3.08
C HIS A 19 9.73 8.13 4.54
N LEU A 20 10.32 7.35 5.44
CA LEU A 20 10.47 7.71 6.85
C LEU A 20 11.96 7.93 7.15
N PRO A 21 12.28 8.77 8.14
CA PRO A 21 13.65 8.85 8.65
C PRO A 21 14.11 7.47 9.15
N GLY A 22 15.06 6.86 8.42
CA GLY A 22 15.65 5.55 8.76
C GLY A 22 14.97 4.31 8.17
N GLU A 23 13.82 4.44 7.49
CA GLU A 23 13.15 3.29 6.84
C GLU A 23 12.30 3.75 5.65
N GLN A 24 12.18 2.90 4.63
CA GLN A 24 11.30 3.14 3.49
C GLN A 24 10.23 2.05 3.45
N LEU A 25 8.96 2.45 3.40
CA LEU A 25 7.82 1.54 3.30
C LEU A 25 7.29 1.59 1.86
N VAL A 26 7.29 0.43 1.21
CA VAL A 26 6.71 0.25 -0.13
C VAL A 26 5.51 -0.68 -0.01
N ILE A 27 4.34 -0.20 -0.41
CA ILE A 27 3.13 -1.02 -0.39
C ILE A 27 2.46 -0.97 -1.76
N LYS A 28 2.23 -2.16 -2.31
CA LYS A 28 1.47 -2.37 -3.54
C LYS A 28 0.22 -3.20 -3.22
N LYS A 29 -0.95 -2.69 -3.60
CA LYS A 29 -2.25 -3.35 -3.41
C LYS A 29 -3.09 -3.27 -4.67
N GLU A 30 -3.88 -4.31 -4.89
CA GLU A 30 -4.74 -4.44 -6.04
C GLU A 30 -6.16 -4.73 -5.54
N ALA A 31 -7.14 -3.98 -6.03
CA ALA A 31 -8.54 -4.19 -5.67
C ALA A 31 -9.50 -3.88 -6.82
N ALA A 32 -10.77 -4.24 -6.62
CA ALA A 32 -11.84 -4.01 -7.58
C ALA A 32 -12.16 -2.51 -7.78
N SER A 33 -12.03 -1.70 -6.73
CA SER A 33 -12.18 -0.25 -6.79
C SER A 33 -10.94 0.47 -6.27
N PHE A 34 -10.82 1.75 -6.65
CA PHE A 34 -9.70 2.58 -6.19
C PHE A 34 -9.76 2.81 -4.68
N GLU A 35 -10.95 3.08 -4.16
CA GLU A 35 -11.21 3.31 -2.74
C GLU A 35 -10.81 2.09 -1.92
N ALA A 36 -11.19 0.88 -2.37
CA ALA A 36 -10.81 -0.36 -1.71
C ALA A 36 -9.29 -0.58 -1.74
N ALA A 37 -8.63 -0.31 -2.87
CA ALA A 37 -7.18 -0.45 -2.99
C ALA A 37 -6.44 0.53 -2.06
N ILE A 38 -6.93 1.76 -1.93
CA ILE A 38 -6.39 2.77 -1.01
C ILE A 38 -6.62 2.34 0.45
N ASP A 39 -7.81 1.90 0.81
CA ASP A 39 -8.14 1.50 2.18
C ASP A 39 -7.28 0.31 2.64
N LEU A 40 -7.11 -0.69 1.76
CA LEU A 40 -6.17 -1.82 1.94
C LEU A 40 -4.71 -1.36 2.11
N SER A 41 -4.31 -0.34 1.36
CA SER A 41 -2.96 0.22 1.41
C SER A 41 -2.73 0.96 2.73
N VAL A 42 -3.68 1.80 3.16
CA VAL A 42 -3.63 2.56 4.42
C VAL A 42 -3.59 1.63 5.63
N HIS A 43 -4.45 0.62 5.69
CA HIS A 43 -4.44 -0.35 6.79
C HIS A 43 -3.12 -1.12 6.88
N SER A 44 -2.51 -1.44 5.72
CA SER A 44 -1.19 -2.09 5.68
C SER A 44 -0.07 -1.14 6.12
N LEU A 45 -0.12 0.13 5.68
CA LEU A 45 0.83 1.18 6.07
C LEU A 45 0.77 1.47 7.57
N GLU A 46 -0.43 1.57 8.16
CA GLU A 46 -0.58 1.79 9.60
C GLU A 46 0.08 0.69 10.43
N ARG A 47 -0.12 -0.58 10.05
CA ARG A 47 0.52 -1.72 10.73
C ARG A 47 2.04 -1.66 10.59
N GLY A 48 2.54 -1.31 9.40
CA GLY A 48 3.98 -1.09 9.16
C GLY A 48 4.53 0.00 10.08
N LEU A 49 3.89 1.17 10.07
CA LEU A 49 4.25 2.33 10.88
C LEU A 49 4.26 2.03 12.39
N LYS A 50 3.25 1.34 12.90
CA LYS A 50 3.20 0.94 14.33
C LYS A 50 4.37 0.03 14.71
N LYS A 51 4.72 -0.93 13.85
CA LYS A 51 5.88 -1.81 14.06
C LYS A 51 7.21 -1.04 14.00
N THR A 52 7.39 -0.18 13.01
CA THR A 52 8.60 0.65 12.87
C THR A 52 8.78 1.56 14.08
N LYS A 53 7.73 2.28 14.50
CA LYS A 53 7.79 3.15 15.69
C LYS A 53 8.04 2.38 16.98
N ALA A 54 7.47 1.19 17.14
CA ALA A 54 7.74 0.33 18.29
C ALA A 54 9.20 -0.15 18.33
N LYS A 55 9.78 -0.53 17.18
CA LYS A 55 11.20 -0.89 17.08
C LYS A 55 12.13 0.28 17.41
N GLN A 56 11.85 1.47 16.85
CA GLN A 56 12.65 2.67 17.14
C GLN A 56 12.61 3.03 18.63
N ARG A 57 11.46 2.91 19.29
CA ARG A 57 11.34 3.15 20.73
C ARG A 57 12.03 2.12 21.61
N ALA A 58 12.11 0.86 21.17
CA ALA A 58 12.82 -0.19 21.90
C ALA A 58 14.35 -0.11 21.78
N HIS A 59 14.86 0.68 20.83
CA HIS A 59 16.28 0.90 20.60
C HIS A 59 16.78 2.24 21.19
N ILE A 60 15.93 2.92 21.98
CA ILE A 60 16.31 4.06 22.84
C ILE A 60 16.34 3.54 24.27
#